data_AF-A0A8T0EDK2-F1
#
_entry.id   AF-A0A8T0EDK2-F1
#
_cell.length_a   1.000
_cell.length_b   1.000
_cell.length_c   1.000
_cell.angle_alpha   90.00
_cell.angle_beta   90.00
_cell.angle_gamma   90.00
#
_symmetry.space_group_name_H-M   'P 1'
#
loop_
_entity.id
_entity.type
_entity.pdbx_description
1 polymer ?
#
loop_
_entity_poly.entity_id
_entity_poly.type
_entity_poly.pdbx_seq_one_letter_code
_entity_poly.pdbx_strand_id
1 'polypeptide(L)' 'MPENKKNIIDSNDIERLKELLRTRLLESGWKEEMKAVCRDIIREKGVENVTIDTLVREMTPKGRASN' A
#
# COMPACT_ATOMS: atom_id res chain seq x y z
N MET A 1 11.40 34.81 -19.65
CA MET A 1 10.48 33.74 -19.23
C MET A 1 11.25 32.87 -18.24
N PRO A 2 10.86 32.69 -16.97
CA PRO A 2 11.63 31.82 -16.10
C PRO A 2 11.30 30.36 -16.42
N GLU A 3 12.36 29.56 -16.50
CA GLU A 3 12.36 28.15 -16.83
C GLU A 3 11.48 27.34 -15.88
N ASN A 4 10.70 26.42 -16.44
CA ASN A 4 10.06 25.34 -15.72
C ASN A 4 11.14 24.55 -14.96
N LYS A 5 11.23 24.76 -13.64
CA LYS A 5 11.92 23.84 -12.73
C LYS A 5 11.25 22.48 -12.86
N LYS A 6 11.75 21.65 -13.79
CA LYS A 6 11.48 20.22 -13.78
C LYS A 6 12.00 19.74 -12.43
N ASN A 7 11.11 19.38 -11.53
CA ASN A 7 11.44 18.67 -10.31
C ASN A 7 12.04 17.32 -10.72
N ILE A 8 13.35 17.30 -10.97
CA ILE A 8 14.11 16.07 -11.16
C ILE A 8 14.29 15.52 -9.76
N ILE A 9 13.33 14.71 -9.33
CA ILE A 9 13.52 13.89 -8.13
C ILE A 9 14.58 12.86 -8.53
N ASP A 10 15.72 12.87 -7.85
CA ASP A 10 16.76 11.87 -8.06
C ASP A 10 16.17 10.48 -7.79
N SER A 11 16.49 9.50 -8.63
CA SER A 11 16.10 8.10 -8.42
C SER A 11 16.48 7.61 -7.02
N ASN A 12 17.59 8.11 -6.47
CA ASN A 12 18.04 7.82 -5.11
C ASN A 12 17.11 8.42 -4.04
N ASP A 13 16.60 9.64 -4.26
CA ASP A 13 15.64 10.28 -3.36
C ASP A 13 14.29 9.54 -3.38
N ILE A 14 13.85 9.05 -4.53
CA ILE A 14 12.65 8.22 -4.64
C ILE A 14 12.78 6.95 -3.81
N GLU A 15 13.91 6.25 -3.89
CA GLU A 15 14.08 5.00 -3.13
C GLU A 15 14.16 5.25 -1.63
N ARG A 16 14.83 6.33 -1.20
CA ARG A 16 14.83 6.74 0.21
C ARG A 16 13.42 7.08 0.72
N LEU A 17 12.62 7.78 -0.08
CA LEU A 17 11.24 8.12 0.27
C LEU A 17 10.34 6.87 0.34
N LYS A 18 10.53 5.92 -0.58
CA LYS A 18 9.82 4.63 -0.52
C LYS A 18 10.16 3.86 0.74
N GLU A 19 11.43 3.82 1.12
CA GLU A 19 11.85 3.11 2.33
C GLU A 19 11.30 3.77 3.58
N LEU A 20 11.39 5.10 3.68
CA LEU A 20 10.79 5.85 4.77
C LEU A 20 9.28 5.59 4.89
N LEU A 21 8.56 5.59 3.76
CA LEU A 21 7.14 5.26 3.72
C LEU A 21 6.87 3.84 4.23
N ARG A 22 7.64 2.84 3.76
CA ARG A 22 7.52 1.45 4.23
C ARG A 22 7.72 1.36 5.75
N THR A 23 8.76 2.02 6.29
CA THR A 23 9.01 2.05 7.74
C THR A 23 7.82 2.64 8.49
N ARG A 24 7.29 3.79 8.05
CA ARG A 24 6.16 4.44 8.71
C ARG A 24 4.88 3.60 8.67
N LEU A 25 4.60 2.93 7.56
CA LEU A 25 3.47 1.99 7.46
C LEU A 25 3.65 0.78 8.40
N LEU A 26 4.87 0.30 8.61
CA LEU A 26 5.10 -0.77 9.58
C LEU A 26 4.89 -0.28 11.02
N GLU A 27 5.43 0.88 11.36
CA GLU A 27 5.32 1.50 12.69
C GLU A 27 3.87 1.88 13.06
N SER A 28 3.06 2.31 12.08
CA SER A 28 1.66 2.64 12.31
C SER A 28 0.75 1.43 12.53
N GLY A 29 1.27 0.21 12.35
CA GLY A 29 0.49 -1.02 12.42
C GLY A 29 -0.29 -1.34 11.15
N TRP A 30 -0.14 -0.54 10.08
CA TRP A 30 -0.85 -0.70 8.81
C TRP A 30 -0.73 -2.12 8.24
N LYS A 31 0.46 -2.74 8.35
CA LYS A 31 0.66 -4.11 7.88
C LYS A 31 -0.23 -5.12 8.61
N GLU A 32 -0.43 -4.97 9.91
CA GLU A 32 -1.29 -5.87 10.69
C GLU A 32 -2.76 -5.63 10.42
N GLU A 33 -3.16 -4.36 10.21
CA GLU A 33 -4.49 -4.00 9.75
C GLU A 33 -4.81 -4.63 8.39
N MET A 34 -3.90 -4.51 7.42
CA MET A 34 -4.08 -5.10 6.10
C MET A 34 -4.15 -6.64 6.14
N LYS A 35 -3.39 -7.27 7.03
CA LYS A 35 -3.55 -8.72 7.27
C LYS A 35 -4.91 -9.07 7.86
N ALA A 36 -5.46 -8.25 8.76
CA ALA A 36 -6.80 -8.45 9.31
C ALA A 36 -7.86 -8.35 8.22
N VAL A 37 -7.80 -7.29 7.41
CA VAL A 37 -8.68 -7.10 6.25
C VAL A 37 -8.60 -8.29 5.29
N CYS A 38 -7.40 -8.79 4.99
CA CYS A 38 -7.22 -9.97 4.14
C CYS A 38 -7.92 -11.22 4.71
N ARG A 39 -7.73 -11.48 6.01
CA ARG A 39 -8.38 -12.62 6.69
C ARG A 39 -9.90 -12.50 6.66
N ASP A 40 -10.45 -11.30 6.85
CA ASP A 40 -11.89 -11.07 6.82
C ASP A 40 -12.47 -11.33 5.42
N ILE A 41 -11.79 -10.89 4.36
CA ILE A 41 -12.21 -11.17 2.97
C ILE A 41 -12.21 -12.68 2.69
N ILE A 42 -11.14 -13.39 3.09
CA ILE A 42 -11.04 -14.85 2.93
C ILE A 42 -12.15 -15.55 3.72
N ARG A 43 -12.43 -15.10 4.95
CA ARG A 43 -13.47 -15.68 5.80
C ARG A 43 -14.87 -15.46 5.24
N GLU A 44 -15.14 -14.31 4.66
CA GLU A 44 -16.45 -13.97 4.09
C GLU A 44 -16.74 -14.73 2.79
N LYS A 45 -15.72 -14.88 1.93
CA LYS A 45 -15.89 -15.46 0.59
C LYS A 45 -15.59 -16.96 0.52
N GLY A 46 -14.87 -17.50 1.51
CA GLY A 46 -14.33 -18.86 1.48
C GLY A 46 -12.99 -18.92 0.74
N VAL A 47 -12.06 -19.71 1.25
CA VAL A 47 -10.68 -19.80 0.71
C VAL A 47 -10.67 -20.33 -0.73
N GLU A 48 -11.62 -21.21 -1.07
CA GLU A 48 -11.77 -21.78 -2.40
C GLU A 48 -12.26 -20.77 -3.47
N ASN A 49 -12.89 -19.67 -3.05
CA ASN A 49 -13.48 -18.67 -3.97
C ASN A 49 -12.62 -17.40 -4.11
N VAL A 50 -11.44 -17.36 -3.49
CA VAL A 50 -10.59 -16.17 -3.42
C VAL A 50 -9.28 -16.40 -4.15
N THR A 51 -8.96 -15.50 -5.09
CA THR A 51 -7.65 -15.43 -5.75
C THR A 51 -6.84 -14.27 -5.19
N ILE A 52 -5.52 -14.30 -5.42
CA ILE A 52 -4.62 -13.20 -5.06
C ILE A 52 -5.07 -11.89 -5.71
N ASP A 53 -5.48 -11.93 -6.98
CA ASP A 53 -5.95 -10.73 -7.70
C ASP A 53 -7.21 -10.14 -7.07
N THR A 54 -8.16 -10.98 -6.64
CA THR A 54 -9.35 -10.55 -5.91
C THR A 54 -8.97 -9.89 -4.59
N LEU A 55 -8.05 -10.50 -3.82
CA LEU A 55 -7.54 -9.92 -2.58
C LEU A 55 -6.89 -8.56 -2.84
N VAL A 56 -6.00 -8.45 -3.83
CA VAL A 56 -5.36 -7.17 -4.17
C VAL A 56 -6.39 -6.13 -4.55
N ARG A 57 -7.38 -6.48 -5.38
CA ARG A 57 -8.43 -5.56 -5.82
C ARG A 57 -9.26 -5.02 -4.65
N GLU A 58 -9.59 -5.87 -3.68
CA GLU A 58 -10.44 -5.50 -2.54
C GLU A 58 -9.65 -4.85 -1.39
N MET A 59 -8.41 -5.27 -1.16
CA MET A 59 -7.55 -4.72 -0.12
C MET A 59 -6.97 -3.34 -0.50
N THR A 60 -6.64 -3.10 -1.76
CA THR A 60 -6.00 -1.85 -2.21
C THR A 60 -6.76 -0.58 -1.81
N PRO A 61 -8.08 -0.44 -2.02
CA PRO A 61 -8.81 0.76 -1.61
C PRO A 61 -8.79 0.96 -0.09
N LYS A 62 -8.91 -0.13 0.69
CA LYS A 62 -8.85 -0.08 2.16
C LYS A 62 -7.46 0.34 2.64
N GLY A 63 -6.40 -0.23 2.07
CA GLY A 63 -5.02 0.11 2.40
C GLY A 63 -4.62 1.53 2.04
N ARG A 64 -5.21 2.12 0.99
CA ARG A 64 -4.99 3.53 0.61
C ARG A 64 -5.78 4.53 1.46
N ALA A 65 -6.92 4.10 2.02
CA ALA A 65 -7.73 4.90 2.94
C ALA A 65 -7.24 4.80 4.39
N SER A 66 -6.37 3.82 4.69
CA SER A 66 -5.70 3.71 5.98
C SER A 66 -4.71 4.86 6.13
N ASN A 67 -4.77 5.50 7.30
CA ASN A 67 -4.20 6.79 7.68
C ASN A 67 -2.77 7.11 7.18
#